data_AF-A0A2V7QWB9-F1
#
_entry.id   AF-A0A2V7QWB9-F1
#
_cell.length_a   1.000
_cell.length_b   1.000
_cell.length_c   1.000
_cell.angle_alpha   90.00
_cell.angle_beta   90.00
_cell.angle_gamma   90.00
#
_symmetry.space_group_name_H-M   'P 1'
#
loop_
_entity.id
_entity.type
_entity.pdbx_description
1 polymer ?
#
loop_
_entity_poly.entity_id
_entity_poly.type
_entity_poly.pdbx_seq_one_letter_code
_entity_poly.pdbx_strand_id
1 'polypeptide(L)'
;MSAPTRTRLFQSFSLLAPYFFRVDSAPITAARSLALPPLRRWSLPRRVPLPAPGSRTVAAAIFPPTVLGKTFVWDTTAKGYVASSDPGAPANGARFVVYVTGPPLLLPVQPTLPLTPIGYVDLTDRSVGSNAVMGITLVDTEGAAPATYADYTLGGPPPSGVSSTVALAGFLSDGLTRLDLTSALSSTFSALTMHTTADIAAQDAHLVEHVSLAGTATIDLSFDVSLTSGGETVRAKGTFVVDTLAQTAGGSFAVTVNGRSFATITLGLHGDSYTAAPGVTLDAADDEALDALVAASFGLFAVVLVMTIPGLVLGV
;
A
#
# COMPACT_ATOMS: atom_id res chain seq x y z
N MET A 1 -18.49 8.56 1.44
CA MET A 1 -18.06 7.49 2.36
C MET A 1 -16.54 7.49 2.42
N SER A 2 -15.95 7.32 3.60
CA SER A 2 -14.48 7.22 3.75
C SER A 2 -14.03 5.86 3.23
N ALA A 3 -12.87 5.76 2.59
CA ALA A 3 -12.28 4.46 2.28
C ALA A 3 -11.53 3.94 3.52
N PRO A 4 -11.40 2.62 3.74
CA PRO A 4 -10.54 2.03 4.78
C PRO A 4 -9.14 2.64 4.88
N THR A 5 -8.62 3.06 3.73
CA THR A 5 -7.29 3.63 3.53
C THR A 5 -7.18 5.12 3.91
N ARG A 6 -8.31 5.79 4.18
CA ARG A 6 -8.38 7.19 4.61
C ARG A 6 -8.59 7.34 6.12
N THR A 7 -8.66 6.25 6.86
CA THR A 7 -8.71 6.29 8.32
C THR A 7 -7.41 6.90 8.86
N ARG A 8 -7.51 7.69 9.94
CA ARG A 8 -6.33 8.28 10.60
C ARG A 8 -5.34 7.19 11.04
N LEU A 9 -5.85 6.09 11.58
CA LEU A 9 -5.05 4.96 12.01
C LEU A 9 -4.24 4.36 10.86
N PHE A 10 -4.87 4.07 9.71
CA PHE A 10 -4.15 3.52 8.56
C PHE A 10 -3.11 4.49 7.99
N GLN A 11 -3.41 5.79 7.97
CA GLN A 11 -2.47 6.82 7.54
C GLN A 11 -1.25 6.89 8.47
N SER A 12 -1.45 6.95 9.78
CA SER A 12 -0.36 6.96 10.75
C SER A 12 0.44 5.66 10.75
N PHE A 13 -0.22 4.50 10.63
CA PHE A 13 0.44 3.21 10.43
C PHE A 13 1.35 3.24 9.19
N SER A 14 0.83 3.68 8.04
CA SER A 14 1.57 3.74 6.78
C SER A 14 2.82 4.63 6.88
N LEU A 15 2.72 5.74 7.61
CA LEU A 15 3.82 6.67 7.81
C LEU A 15 4.87 6.18 8.83
N LEU A 16 4.44 5.41 9.83
CA LEU A 16 5.31 4.89 10.89
C LEU A 16 5.88 3.50 10.57
N ALA A 17 5.34 2.78 9.57
CA ALA A 17 5.77 1.45 9.16
C ALA A 17 7.30 1.28 9.05
N PRO A 18 8.08 2.22 8.47
CA PRO A 18 9.53 2.10 8.39
C PRO A 18 10.26 2.02 9.75
N TYR A 19 9.62 2.44 10.85
CA TYR A 19 10.20 2.44 12.19
C TYR A 19 9.97 1.14 12.96
N PHE A 20 8.93 0.37 12.62
CA PHE A 20 8.63 -0.89 13.31
C PHE A 20 9.72 -1.96 13.11
N PHE A 21 10.48 -1.84 12.01
CA PHE A 21 11.46 -2.86 11.60
C PHE A 21 12.92 -2.49 11.93
N ARG A 22 13.15 -1.41 12.68
CA ARG A 22 14.50 -0.91 13.03
C ARG A 22 15.13 -1.55 14.27
N VAL A 23 14.53 -2.60 14.82
CA VAL A 23 14.76 -2.95 16.23
C VAL A 23 16.15 -3.52 16.53
N ASP A 24 16.89 -4.07 15.56
CA ASP A 24 18.25 -4.63 15.83
C ASP A 24 19.17 -4.77 14.58
N SER A 25 19.05 -3.94 13.52
CA SER A 25 19.90 -4.12 12.32
C SER A 25 20.15 -2.86 11.51
N ALA A 26 21.30 -2.86 10.81
CA ALA A 26 21.81 -1.83 9.92
C ALA A 26 20.73 -1.14 9.05
N PRO A 27 20.91 0.16 8.73
CA PRO A 27 19.94 0.93 7.96
C PRO A 27 19.57 0.18 6.69
N ILE A 28 18.27 -0.12 6.53
CA ILE A 28 17.72 -0.50 5.24
C ILE A 28 17.98 0.70 4.33
N THR A 29 18.97 0.54 3.47
CA THR A 29 19.24 1.53 2.44
C THR A 29 18.13 1.33 1.42
N ALA A 30 17.19 2.28 1.33
CA ALA A 30 16.20 2.26 0.28
C ALA A 30 16.94 2.17 -1.07
N ALA A 31 16.67 1.14 -1.87
CA ALA A 31 17.31 0.96 -3.17
C ALA A 31 17.08 2.16 -4.08
N ARG A 32 15.94 2.85 -3.90
CA ARG A 32 15.63 4.20 -4.37
C ARG A 32 14.22 4.54 -3.89
N SER A 33 13.94 5.82 -3.72
CA SER A 33 12.56 6.29 -3.67
C SER A 33 12.00 6.40 -5.08
N LEU A 34 10.88 5.76 -5.38
CA LEU A 34 10.11 6.10 -6.58
C LEU A 34 9.50 7.48 -6.36
N ALA A 35 9.95 8.46 -7.15
CA ALA A 35 9.35 9.78 -7.21
C ALA A 35 8.21 9.72 -8.24
N LEU A 36 6.98 9.51 -7.75
CA LEU A 36 5.80 9.66 -8.59
C LEU A 36 5.55 11.17 -8.82
N PRO A 37 5.25 11.60 -10.06
CA PRO A 37 4.93 13.00 -10.32
C PRO A 37 3.70 13.41 -9.47
N PRO A 38 3.58 14.70 -9.09
CA PRO A 38 2.42 15.19 -8.37
C PRO A 38 1.18 15.15 -9.28
N LEU A 39 0.44 14.04 -9.26
CA LEU A 39 -0.89 13.97 -9.84
C LEU A 39 -1.81 14.77 -8.91
N ARG A 40 -2.16 16.00 -9.31
CA ARG A 40 -2.71 17.09 -8.48
C ARG A 40 -3.98 16.81 -7.65
N ARG A 41 -4.58 15.62 -7.74
CA ARG A 41 -5.76 15.20 -6.95
C ARG A 41 -5.46 14.11 -5.92
N TRP A 42 -4.20 13.74 -5.75
CA TRP A 42 -3.81 12.51 -5.09
C TRP A 42 -2.72 12.75 -4.09
N SER A 43 -3.06 12.65 -2.80
CA SER A 43 -2.10 12.71 -1.71
C SER A 43 -1.31 11.39 -1.65
N LEU A 44 -0.41 11.20 -2.60
CA LEU A 44 0.68 10.23 -2.48
C LEU A 44 1.77 10.82 -1.57
N PRO A 45 2.51 10.02 -0.80
CA PRO A 45 3.83 10.45 -0.36
C PRO A 45 4.66 10.74 -1.60
N ARG A 46 5.25 11.95 -1.66
CA ARG A 46 6.03 12.50 -2.79
C ARG A 46 7.18 11.58 -3.28
N ARG A 47 7.49 10.56 -2.48
CA ARG A 47 8.48 9.50 -2.67
C ARG A 47 8.01 8.27 -1.87
N VAL A 48 7.86 7.10 -2.50
CA VAL A 48 7.76 5.82 -1.78
C VAL A 48 9.17 5.22 -1.75
N PRO A 49 9.85 5.14 -0.59
CA PRO A 49 11.12 4.45 -0.48
C PRO A 49 10.87 2.96 -0.73
N LEU A 50 11.37 2.42 -1.84
CA LEU A 50 11.44 0.98 -2.02
C LEU A 50 12.73 0.48 -1.36
N PRO A 51 12.66 -0.40 -0.36
CA PRO A 51 13.84 -1.04 0.19
C PRO A 51 14.54 -1.87 -0.89
N ALA A 52 15.88 -1.91 -0.88
CA ALA A 52 16.58 -2.93 -1.66
C ALA A 52 16.15 -4.31 -1.15
N PRO A 53 15.96 -5.33 -2.02
CA PRO A 53 15.75 -6.69 -1.56
C PRO A 53 16.85 -7.05 -0.57
N GLY A 54 16.47 -7.28 0.70
CA GLY A 54 17.43 -7.65 1.71
C GLY A 54 17.95 -9.05 1.41
N SER A 55 19.27 -9.21 1.26
CA SER A 55 19.92 -10.52 1.29
C SER A 55 19.96 -11.04 2.73
N ARG A 56 18.81 -11.32 3.34
CA ARG A 56 18.75 -12.08 4.58
C ARG A 56 18.47 -13.53 4.23
N THR A 57 19.40 -14.40 4.56
CA THR A 57 19.08 -15.82 4.76
C THR A 57 18.00 -15.88 5.82
N VAL A 58 16.83 -16.39 5.47
CA VAL A 58 15.71 -16.61 6.39
C VAL A 58 16.22 -17.50 7.52
N ALA A 59 16.51 -16.89 8.66
CA ALA A 59 16.63 -17.62 9.91
C ALA A 59 15.23 -18.14 10.27
N ALA A 60 15.17 -19.29 10.94
CA ALA A 60 13.94 -20.02 11.26
C ALA A 60 12.90 -19.27 12.13
N ALA A 61 13.08 -17.97 12.38
CA ALA A 61 12.14 -17.10 13.08
C ALA A 61 12.21 -15.68 12.48
N ILE A 62 11.05 -15.07 12.21
CA ILE A 62 10.92 -13.71 11.65
C ILE A 62 11.38 -12.67 12.68
N PHE A 63 11.10 -12.90 13.97
CA PHE A 63 11.44 -12.00 15.07
C PHE A 63 12.57 -12.57 15.95
N PRO A 64 13.54 -11.74 16.36
CA PRO A 64 14.53 -12.16 17.35
C PRO A 64 13.88 -12.34 18.73
N PRO A 65 14.44 -13.18 19.61
CA PRO A 65 13.92 -13.39 20.97
C PRO A 65 13.84 -12.11 21.81
N THR A 66 14.63 -11.10 21.48
CA THR A 66 14.63 -9.78 22.14
C THR A 66 13.36 -8.99 21.90
N VAL A 67 12.57 -9.34 20.88
CA VAL A 67 11.37 -8.63 20.42
C VAL A 67 10.08 -9.37 20.80
N LEU A 68 10.14 -10.70 20.93
CA LEU A 68 8.99 -11.55 21.19
C LEU A 68 8.24 -11.16 22.48
N GLY A 69 6.92 -11.01 22.38
CA GLY A 69 6.05 -10.68 23.49
C GLY A 69 6.22 -9.27 24.04
N LYS A 70 6.89 -8.36 23.32
CA LYS A 70 7.12 -6.98 23.76
C LYS A 70 6.23 -5.97 23.05
N THR A 71 5.82 -4.97 23.82
CA THR A 71 5.18 -3.76 23.31
C THR A 71 6.24 -2.68 23.11
N PHE A 72 6.16 -1.97 21.99
CA PHE A 72 7.04 -0.87 21.65
C PHE A 72 6.25 0.44 21.58
N VAL A 73 6.79 1.47 22.23
CA VAL A 73 6.23 2.83 22.29
C VAL A 73 7.18 3.83 21.66
N TRP A 74 6.66 4.95 21.16
CA TRP A 74 7.49 5.97 20.53
C TRP A 74 8.25 6.78 21.59
N ASP A 75 9.58 6.82 21.48
CA ASP A 75 10.44 7.68 22.26
C ASP A 75 10.72 8.99 21.51
N THR A 76 10.32 10.11 22.11
CA THR A 76 10.47 11.45 21.50
C THR A 76 11.91 11.94 21.44
N THR A 77 12.79 11.40 22.30
CA THR A 77 14.21 11.73 22.38
C THR A 77 15.01 10.92 21.36
N ALA A 78 14.81 9.60 21.34
CA ALA A 78 15.45 8.68 20.40
C ALA A 78 14.84 8.77 18.99
N LYS A 79 13.65 9.38 18.84
CA LYS A 79 12.89 9.50 17.58
C LYS A 79 12.67 8.14 16.92
N GLY A 80 12.25 7.17 17.73
CA GLY A 80 12.04 5.80 17.31
C GLY A 80 11.32 4.98 18.38
N TYR A 81 10.99 3.74 18.04
CA TYR A 81 10.30 2.81 18.94
C TYR A 81 11.26 2.16 19.92
N VAL A 82 10.89 2.16 21.20
CA VAL A 82 11.62 1.51 22.29
C VAL A 82 10.71 0.54 23.03
N ALA A 83 11.30 -0.51 23.60
CA ALA A 83 10.53 -1.49 24.36
C ALA A 83 9.92 -0.86 25.62
N SER A 84 8.63 -1.10 25.83
CA SER A 84 7.86 -0.74 27.02
C SER A 84 7.60 -2.00 27.87
N SER A 85 7.19 -1.78 29.11
CA SER A 85 6.63 -2.83 29.99
C SER A 85 5.13 -3.05 29.78
N ASP A 86 4.51 -2.35 28.82
CA ASP A 86 3.07 -2.47 28.56
C ASP A 86 2.69 -3.90 28.13
N PRO A 87 1.67 -4.49 28.76
CA PRO A 87 1.25 -5.85 28.45
C PRO A 87 0.45 -5.94 27.15
N GLY A 88 0.21 -7.16 26.68
CA GLY A 88 -0.74 -7.46 25.60
C GLY A 88 -0.12 -7.74 24.23
N ALA A 89 1.21 -7.63 24.08
CA ALA A 89 1.89 -8.05 22.87
C ALA A 89 1.79 -9.57 22.65
N PRO A 90 1.69 -10.03 21.38
CA PRO A 90 1.61 -11.45 21.06
C PRO A 90 2.92 -12.18 21.40
N ALA A 91 2.82 -13.38 21.97
CA ALA A 91 3.99 -14.17 22.41
C ALA A 91 4.93 -14.56 21.25
N ASN A 92 4.36 -14.78 20.06
CA ASN A 92 5.09 -15.11 18.82
C ASN A 92 5.36 -13.86 17.95
N GLY A 93 5.39 -12.67 18.54
CA GLY A 93 5.46 -11.42 17.78
C GLY A 93 5.76 -10.20 18.63
N ALA A 94 5.40 -9.03 18.13
CA ALA A 94 5.54 -7.76 18.85
C ALA A 94 4.38 -6.82 18.56
N ARG A 95 4.15 -5.90 19.49
CA ARG A 95 3.15 -4.84 19.38
C ARG A 95 3.84 -3.48 19.23
N PHE A 96 3.36 -2.64 18.34
CA PHE A 96 3.80 -1.25 18.22
C PHE A 96 2.60 -0.32 18.40
N VAL A 97 2.68 0.61 19.36
CA VAL A 97 1.63 1.61 19.57
C VAL A 97 1.66 2.63 18.44
N VAL A 98 0.53 2.86 17.79
CA VAL A 98 0.39 3.81 16.69
C VAL A 98 -0.08 5.16 17.27
N TYR A 99 0.60 6.23 16.87
CA TYR A 99 0.32 7.60 17.34
C TYR A 99 -0.14 8.48 16.17
N VAL A 100 -0.90 9.53 16.49
CA VAL A 100 -1.25 10.57 15.52
C VAL A 100 0.03 11.15 14.90
N THR A 101 0.07 11.20 13.58
CA THR A 101 1.14 11.84 12.79
C THR A 101 0.66 13.17 12.20
N GLY A 102 1.55 14.16 12.16
CA GLY A 102 1.27 15.42 11.49
C GLY A 102 1.22 15.26 9.95
N PRO A 103 0.73 16.27 9.22
CA PRO A 103 0.84 16.26 7.76
C PRO A 103 2.30 16.07 7.33
N PRO A 104 2.59 15.32 6.26
CA PRO A 104 3.94 14.97 5.83
C PRO A 104 4.63 16.19 5.20
N LEU A 105 4.92 17.20 6.01
CA LEU A 105 5.57 18.43 5.57
C LEU A 105 7.09 18.23 5.47
N LEU A 106 7.66 17.31 6.25
CA LEU A 106 9.10 17.02 6.28
C LEU A 106 9.36 15.53 6.58
N LEU A 107 10.29 14.93 5.84
CA LEU A 107 10.90 13.64 6.21
C LEU A 107 12.08 13.90 7.16
N PRO A 108 12.27 13.11 8.23
CA PRO A 108 11.47 11.96 8.64
C PRO A 108 10.13 12.33 9.28
N VAL A 109 9.06 11.59 8.90
CA VAL A 109 7.74 11.71 9.52
C VAL A 109 7.79 11.24 10.96
N GLN A 110 7.20 12.02 11.86
CA GLN A 110 7.20 11.77 13.30
C GLN A 110 5.78 11.97 13.86
N PRO A 111 5.44 11.32 14.99
CA PRO A 111 4.21 11.62 15.72
C PRO A 111 4.11 13.10 16.10
N THR A 112 2.89 13.61 16.20
CA THR A 112 2.65 14.95 16.78
C THR A 112 3.00 14.95 18.26
N LEU A 113 3.46 16.11 18.75
CA LEU A 113 3.65 16.34 20.18
C LEU A 113 2.52 17.24 20.71
N PRO A 114 1.89 16.91 21.85
CA PRO A 114 2.10 15.70 22.68
C PRO A 114 1.69 14.40 21.96
N LEU A 115 2.29 13.28 22.36
CA LEU A 115 1.98 11.97 21.77
C LEU A 115 0.53 11.58 22.08
N THR A 116 -0.25 11.31 21.04
CA THR A 116 -1.63 10.85 21.15
C THR A 116 -1.73 9.43 20.55
N PRO A 117 -1.84 8.37 21.37
CA PRO A 117 -2.03 7.02 20.87
C PRO A 117 -3.45 6.88 20.28
N ILE A 118 -3.55 6.21 19.13
CA ILE A 118 -4.82 5.99 18.42
C ILE A 118 -5.11 4.51 18.18
N GLY A 119 -4.12 3.66 18.41
CA GLY A 119 -4.25 2.22 18.23
C GLY A 119 -2.92 1.51 18.37
N TYR A 120 -2.86 0.30 17.87
CA TYR A 120 -1.62 -0.46 17.80
C TYR A 120 -1.62 -1.39 16.58
N VAL A 121 -0.42 -1.78 16.18
CA VAL A 121 -0.21 -2.86 15.21
C VAL A 121 0.50 -4.02 15.90
N ASP A 122 -0.07 -5.21 15.74
CA ASP A 122 0.55 -6.47 16.13
C ASP A 122 1.19 -7.12 14.90
N LEU A 123 2.47 -7.46 15.03
CA LEU A 123 3.24 -8.19 14.04
C LEU A 123 3.48 -9.58 14.60
N THR A 124 3.11 -10.63 13.87
CA THR A 124 3.14 -12.02 14.33
C THR A 124 3.87 -12.93 13.36
N ASP A 125 4.65 -13.87 13.89
CA ASP A 125 5.24 -14.92 13.08
C ASP A 125 4.21 -16.04 12.91
N ARG A 126 3.71 -16.18 11.67
CA ARG A 126 2.76 -17.22 11.25
C ARG A 126 3.43 -18.26 10.34
N SER A 127 4.76 -18.34 10.36
CA SER A 127 5.53 -19.23 9.49
C SER A 127 5.21 -20.71 9.74
N VAL A 128 5.18 -21.50 8.67
CA VAL A 128 4.98 -22.95 8.73
C VAL A 128 6.08 -23.64 7.94
N GLY A 129 6.89 -24.44 8.61
CA GLY A 129 8.06 -25.08 8.00
C GLY A 129 9.07 -24.03 7.51
N SER A 130 9.45 -24.12 6.23
CA SER A 130 10.36 -23.16 5.59
C SER A 130 9.67 -21.95 4.97
N ASN A 131 8.33 -21.87 5.05
CA ASN A 131 7.57 -20.76 4.47
C ASN A 131 7.43 -19.66 5.52
N ALA A 132 8.17 -18.57 5.30
CA ALA A 132 8.08 -17.41 6.16
C ALA A 132 6.75 -16.68 5.89
N VAL A 133 5.96 -16.47 6.94
CA VAL A 133 4.67 -15.77 6.85
C VAL A 133 4.55 -14.79 8.00
N MET A 134 4.42 -13.52 7.68
CA MET A 134 4.22 -12.44 8.63
C MET A 134 2.73 -12.11 8.72
N GLY A 135 2.13 -12.17 9.90
CA GLY A 135 0.79 -11.65 10.17
C GLY A 135 0.85 -10.21 10.68
N ILE A 136 -0.02 -9.35 10.19
CA ILE A 136 -0.15 -7.95 10.60
C ILE A 136 -1.61 -7.70 10.98
N THR A 137 -1.83 -7.23 12.21
CA THR A 137 -3.15 -6.86 12.70
C THR A 137 -3.14 -5.43 13.21
N LEU A 138 -3.96 -4.56 12.62
CA LEU A 138 -4.08 -3.15 13.00
C LEU A 138 -5.38 -2.95 13.78
N VAL A 139 -5.28 -2.42 15.00
CA VAL A 139 -6.40 -2.24 15.92
C VAL A 139 -6.55 -0.77 16.29
N ASP A 140 -7.75 -0.24 16.04
CA ASP A 140 -8.18 1.07 16.50
C ASP A 140 -8.61 1.00 17.96
N THR A 141 -8.23 2.00 18.75
CA THR A 141 -8.60 2.11 20.17
C THR A 141 -9.26 3.44 20.51
N GLU A 142 -9.59 4.28 19.52
CA GLU A 142 -10.25 5.59 19.76
C GLU A 142 -11.76 5.43 20.02
N GLY A 143 -12.36 4.32 19.58
CA GLY A 143 -13.77 4.00 19.80
C GLY A 143 -14.12 3.52 21.22
N ALA A 144 -15.42 3.29 21.46
CA ALA A 144 -15.93 2.76 22.72
C ALA A 144 -15.43 1.34 23.04
N ALA A 145 -15.03 0.59 22.02
CA ALA A 145 -14.37 -0.70 22.12
C ALA A 145 -13.30 -0.81 21.02
N PRO A 146 -12.20 -1.57 21.24
CA PRO A 146 -11.20 -1.79 20.21
C PRO A 146 -11.79 -2.45 18.96
N ALA A 147 -11.38 -1.99 17.79
CA ALA A 147 -11.87 -2.48 16.50
C ALA A 147 -10.72 -2.83 15.56
N THR A 148 -10.77 -3.99 14.91
CA THR A 148 -9.75 -4.40 13.94
C THR A 148 -9.98 -3.72 12.60
N TYR A 149 -9.02 -2.88 12.20
CA TYR A 149 -9.04 -2.11 10.95
C TYR A 149 -8.20 -2.78 9.86
N ALA A 150 -7.32 -3.71 10.22
CA ALA A 150 -6.66 -4.59 9.25
C ALA A 150 -6.30 -5.93 9.89
N ASP A 151 -6.41 -7.01 9.15
CA ASP A 151 -5.77 -8.30 9.45
C ASP A 151 -5.36 -8.94 8.13
N TYR A 152 -4.06 -9.03 7.90
CA TYR A 152 -3.50 -9.56 6.68
C TYR A 152 -2.19 -10.28 6.92
N THR A 153 -1.84 -11.14 5.97
CA THR A 153 -0.57 -11.85 5.96
C THR A 153 0.27 -11.45 4.77
N LEU A 154 1.57 -11.41 4.98
CA LEU A 154 2.58 -11.32 3.93
C LEU A 154 3.38 -12.63 3.93
N GLY A 155 3.65 -13.16 2.75
CA GLY A 155 4.52 -14.32 2.58
C GLY A 155 4.92 -14.51 1.13
N GLY A 156 5.82 -15.44 0.88
CA GLY A 156 6.42 -15.58 -0.44
C GLY A 156 7.62 -16.52 -0.39
N PRO A 157 8.10 -16.97 -1.57
CA PRO A 157 9.36 -17.69 -1.62
C PRO A 157 10.50 -16.75 -1.18
N PRO A 158 11.58 -17.30 -0.60
CA PRO A 158 12.75 -16.51 -0.27
C PRO A 158 13.25 -15.73 -1.50
N PRO A 159 13.70 -14.47 -1.32
CA PRO A 159 14.22 -13.68 -2.42
C PRO A 159 15.39 -14.41 -3.10
N SER A 160 15.42 -14.36 -4.43
CA SER A 160 16.43 -15.03 -5.24
C SER A 160 17.20 -14.01 -6.07
N GLY A 161 18.49 -13.85 -5.78
CA GLY A 161 19.35 -12.87 -6.44
C GLY A 161 18.79 -11.44 -6.30
N VAL A 162 18.30 -10.90 -7.41
CA VAL A 162 17.84 -9.51 -7.54
C VAL A 162 16.32 -9.41 -7.61
N SER A 163 15.63 -10.55 -7.56
CA SER A 163 14.17 -10.64 -7.61
C SER A 163 13.58 -10.92 -6.23
N SER A 164 12.49 -10.23 -5.91
CA SER A 164 11.72 -10.43 -4.69
C SER A 164 10.24 -10.52 -5.03
N THR A 165 9.55 -11.46 -4.40
CA THR A 165 8.11 -11.65 -4.56
C THR A 165 7.44 -11.66 -3.19
N VAL A 166 6.34 -10.93 -3.04
CA VAL A 166 5.55 -10.85 -1.82
C VAL A 166 4.09 -11.06 -2.18
N ALA A 167 3.46 -12.02 -1.53
CA ALA A 167 2.01 -12.23 -1.58
C ALA A 167 1.36 -11.62 -0.33
N LEU A 168 0.29 -10.88 -0.54
CA LEU A 168 -0.56 -10.28 0.47
C LEU A 168 -1.92 -10.96 0.41
N ALA A 169 -2.49 -11.30 1.57
CA ALA A 169 -3.87 -11.77 1.68
C ALA A 169 -4.48 -11.31 3.01
N GLY A 170 -5.70 -10.78 2.98
CA GLY A 170 -6.39 -10.35 4.20
C GLY A 170 -7.44 -9.28 3.93
N PHE A 171 -7.67 -8.40 4.90
CA PHE A 171 -8.63 -7.31 4.75
C PHE A 171 -8.16 -5.99 5.38
N LEU A 172 -8.77 -4.91 4.88
CA LEU A 172 -8.81 -3.59 5.49
C LEU A 172 -10.26 -3.23 5.86
N SER A 173 -10.44 -2.43 6.88
CA SER A 173 -11.75 -1.94 7.34
C SER A 173 -11.64 -0.53 7.91
N ASP A 174 -12.70 0.27 7.75
CA ASP A 174 -12.90 1.52 8.50
C ASP A 174 -13.94 1.37 9.63
N GLY A 175 -14.32 0.14 9.96
CA GLY A 175 -15.39 -0.18 10.91
C GLY A 175 -16.79 -0.20 10.28
N LEU A 176 -16.97 0.27 9.04
CA LEU A 176 -18.24 0.26 8.30
C LEU A 176 -18.14 -0.55 7.01
N THR A 177 -17.05 -0.36 6.27
CA THR A 177 -16.74 -0.97 4.99
C THR A 177 -15.54 -1.88 5.16
N ARG A 178 -15.67 -3.13 4.72
CA ARG A 178 -14.57 -4.10 4.64
C ARG A 178 -14.15 -4.29 3.19
N LEU A 179 -12.84 -4.22 2.97
CA LEU A 179 -12.18 -4.47 1.71
C LEU A 179 -11.30 -5.72 1.88
N ASP A 180 -11.74 -6.84 1.33
CA ASP A 180 -10.95 -8.07 1.28
C ASP A 180 -9.99 -8.00 0.09
N LEU A 181 -8.74 -8.38 0.29
CA LEU A 181 -7.63 -8.13 -0.64
C LEU A 181 -6.77 -9.37 -0.79
N THR A 182 -6.41 -9.68 -2.04
CA THR A 182 -5.22 -10.48 -2.33
C THR A 182 -4.33 -9.73 -3.28
N SER A 183 -3.02 -9.83 -3.12
CA SER A 183 -2.09 -9.27 -4.09
C SER A 183 -0.83 -10.11 -4.21
N ALA A 184 -0.29 -10.19 -5.42
CA ALA A 184 1.03 -10.71 -5.68
C ALA A 184 1.88 -9.60 -6.28
N LEU A 185 2.94 -9.23 -5.56
CA LEU A 185 3.95 -8.27 -6.01
C LEU A 185 5.22 -9.02 -6.38
N SER A 186 5.78 -8.68 -7.53
CA SER A 186 7.11 -9.11 -7.95
C SER A 186 7.94 -7.89 -8.29
N SER A 187 9.19 -7.88 -7.87
CA SER A 187 10.10 -6.75 -8.08
C SER A 187 11.48 -7.23 -8.49
N THR A 188 12.14 -6.39 -9.29
CA THR A 188 13.55 -6.47 -9.68
C THR A 188 14.17 -5.08 -9.52
N PHE A 189 15.44 -4.90 -9.89
CA PHE A 189 16.07 -3.56 -9.83
C PHE A 189 15.42 -2.50 -10.72
N SER A 190 14.76 -2.89 -11.80
CA SER A 190 14.23 -1.96 -12.81
C SER A 190 12.79 -2.21 -13.19
N ALA A 191 12.10 -3.14 -12.52
CA ALA A 191 10.72 -3.47 -12.81
C ALA A 191 9.98 -3.92 -11.56
N LEU A 192 8.69 -3.57 -11.50
CA LEU A 192 7.75 -3.99 -10.48
C LEU A 192 6.46 -4.41 -11.16
N THR A 193 5.93 -5.58 -10.82
CA THR A 193 4.60 -6.02 -11.23
C THR A 193 3.76 -6.29 -10.00
N MET A 194 2.48 -5.92 -10.07
CA MET A 194 1.51 -6.15 -9.01
C MET A 194 0.23 -6.66 -9.65
N HIS A 195 -0.32 -7.74 -9.10
CA HIS A 195 -1.64 -8.22 -9.45
C HIS A 195 -2.47 -8.26 -8.18
N THR A 196 -3.55 -7.48 -8.12
CA THR A 196 -4.38 -7.32 -6.94
C THR A 196 -5.82 -7.68 -7.28
N THR A 197 -6.45 -8.45 -6.39
CA THR A 197 -7.91 -8.59 -6.35
C THR A 197 -8.44 -7.93 -5.09
N ALA A 198 -9.57 -7.24 -5.19
CA ALA A 198 -10.21 -6.60 -4.06
C ALA A 198 -11.73 -6.81 -4.10
N ASP A 199 -12.32 -7.11 -2.94
CA ASP A 199 -13.75 -7.38 -2.82
C ASP A 199 -14.37 -6.50 -1.73
N ILE A 200 -15.52 -5.91 -2.05
CA ILE A 200 -16.38 -5.21 -1.10
C ILE A 200 -17.74 -5.92 -1.14
N ALA A 201 -17.86 -6.99 -0.36
CA ALA A 201 -19.04 -7.86 -0.38
C ALA A 201 -20.35 -7.10 -0.11
N ALA A 202 -20.32 -6.09 0.77
CA ALA A 202 -21.48 -5.25 1.09
C ALA A 202 -22.00 -4.44 -0.11
N GLN A 203 -21.19 -4.27 -1.16
CA GLN A 203 -21.51 -3.51 -2.37
C GLN A 203 -21.56 -4.40 -3.62
N ASP A 204 -21.43 -5.73 -3.46
CA ASP A 204 -21.27 -6.68 -4.56
C ASP A 204 -20.21 -6.20 -5.58
N ALA A 205 -19.12 -5.61 -5.07
CA ALA A 205 -18.09 -5.00 -5.89
C ALA A 205 -16.83 -5.86 -5.87
N HIS A 206 -16.36 -6.24 -7.06
CA HIS A 206 -15.15 -7.02 -7.29
C HIS A 206 -14.21 -6.25 -8.21
N LEU A 207 -12.97 -6.05 -7.77
CA LEU A 207 -11.94 -5.36 -8.51
C LEU A 207 -10.78 -6.30 -8.81
N VAL A 208 -10.29 -6.26 -10.04
CA VAL A 208 -9.03 -6.89 -10.44
C VAL A 208 -8.15 -5.82 -11.06
N GLU A 209 -6.93 -5.68 -10.55
CA GLU A 209 -5.94 -4.73 -11.03
C GLU A 209 -4.64 -5.46 -11.38
N HIS A 210 -4.07 -5.14 -12.54
CA HIS A 210 -2.71 -5.49 -12.90
C HIS A 210 -1.93 -4.21 -13.20
N VAL A 211 -0.83 -4.02 -12.49
CA VAL A 211 0.07 -2.87 -12.65
C VAL A 211 1.46 -3.37 -12.96
N SER A 212 2.10 -2.78 -13.96
CA SER A 212 3.51 -3.02 -14.23
C SER A 212 4.25 -1.70 -14.39
N LEU A 213 5.39 -1.58 -13.72
CA LEU A 213 6.35 -0.49 -13.85
C LEU A 213 7.63 -1.07 -14.41
N ALA A 214 8.23 -0.40 -15.39
CA ALA A 214 9.54 -0.76 -15.93
C ALA A 214 10.34 0.49 -16.28
N GLY A 215 11.66 0.40 -16.17
CA GLY A 215 12.58 1.47 -16.59
C GLY A 215 13.19 2.25 -15.43
N THR A 216 14.18 3.09 -15.75
CA THR A 216 15.05 3.75 -14.75
C THR A 216 15.11 5.27 -14.89
N ALA A 217 15.24 5.79 -16.11
CA ALA A 217 15.19 7.23 -16.41
C ALA A 217 13.82 7.63 -16.97
N THR A 218 13.32 6.81 -17.90
CA THR A 218 11.95 6.78 -18.37
C THR A 218 11.26 5.61 -17.69
N ILE A 219 10.13 5.86 -17.03
CA ILE A 219 9.35 4.86 -16.34
C ILE A 219 8.08 4.61 -17.15
N ASP A 220 7.95 3.39 -17.66
CA ASP A 220 6.75 2.89 -18.31
C ASP A 220 5.85 2.25 -17.27
N LEU A 221 4.64 2.77 -17.15
CA LEU A 221 3.60 2.30 -16.25
C LEU A 221 2.45 1.75 -17.11
N SER A 222 2.07 0.50 -16.90
CA SER A 222 0.84 -0.07 -17.48
C SER A 222 -0.15 -0.34 -16.36
N PHE A 223 -1.41 0.02 -16.60
CA PHE A 223 -2.54 -0.42 -15.78
C PHE A 223 -3.54 -1.18 -16.62
N ASP A 224 -4.09 -2.21 -16.01
CA ASP A 224 -5.26 -2.93 -16.46
C ASP A 224 -6.14 -3.17 -15.23
N VAL A 225 -7.17 -2.34 -15.05
CA VAL A 225 -8.09 -2.41 -13.92
C VAL A 225 -9.48 -2.72 -14.41
N SER A 226 -10.16 -3.64 -13.73
CA SER A 226 -11.57 -3.96 -13.94
C SER A 226 -12.31 -3.91 -12.62
N LEU A 227 -13.46 -3.23 -12.61
CA LEU A 227 -14.41 -3.17 -11.52
C LEU A 227 -15.71 -3.81 -12.01
N THR A 228 -16.18 -4.83 -11.31
CA THR A 228 -17.49 -5.44 -11.54
C THR A 228 -18.38 -5.14 -10.36
N SER A 229 -19.58 -4.61 -10.60
CA SER A 229 -20.58 -4.40 -9.55
C SER A 229 -21.99 -4.54 -10.12
N GLY A 230 -22.85 -5.29 -9.44
CA GLY A 230 -24.24 -5.48 -9.87
C GLY A 230 -24.39 -6.10 -11.26
N GLY A 231 -23.40 -6.87 -11.72
CA GLY A 231 -23.36 -7.49 -13.05
C GLY A 231 -22.81 -6.60 -14.18
N GLU A 232 -22.50 -5.33 -13.91
CA GLU A 232 -21.82 -4.44 -14.85
C GLU A 232 -20.30 -4.45 -14.61
N THR A 233 -19.51 -4.48 -15.68
CA THR A 233 -18.04 -4.43 -15.60
C THR A 233 -17.52 -3.18 -16.30
N VAL A 234 -16.83 -2.32 -15.55
CA VAL A 234 -16.04 -1.21 -16.09
C VAL A 234 -14.57 -1.64 -16.10
N ARG A 235 -13.88 -1.47 -17.23
CA ARG A 235 -12.45 -1.77 -17.36
C ARG A 235 -11.71 -0.61 -17.96
N ALA A 236 -10.65 -0.15 -17.30
CA ALA A 236 -9.70 0.81 -17.82
C ALA A 236 -8.35 0.13 -18.08
N LYS A 237 -7.82 0.28 -19.30
CA LYS A 237 -6.54 -0.30 -19.69
C LYS A 237 -5.70 0.71 -20.45
N GLY A 238 -4.43 0.83 -20.09
CA GLY A 238 -3.57 1.80 -20.72
C GLY A 238 -2.14 1.80 -20.25
N THR A 239 -1.43 2.81 -20.74
CA THR A 239 -0.03 3.05 -20.41
C THR A 239 0.19 4.52 -20.13
N PHE A 240 1.11 4.79 -19.21
CA PHE A 240 1.55 6.10 -18.80
C PHE A 240 3.08 6.10 -18.73
N VAL A 241 3.70 7.09 -19.35
CA VAL A 241 5.15 7.21 -19.40
C VAL A 241 5.56 8.44 -18.62
N VAL A 242 6.56 8.29 -17.75
CA VAL A 242 7.18 9.39 -17.02
C VAL A 242 8.64 9.48 -17.42
N ASP A 243 9.03 10.60 -18.01
CA ASP A 243 10.43 10.95 -18.18
C ASP A 243 10.85 11.89 -17.04
N THR A 244 11.65 11.34 -16.13
CA THR A 244 12.12 12.08 -14.94
C THR A 244 13.17 13.13 -15.27
N LEU A 245 13.88 12.99 -16.39
CA LEU A 245 14.92 13.91 -16.83
C LEU A 245 14.31 15.08 -17.62
N ALA A 246 13.44 14.76 -18.56
CA ALA A 246 12.71 15.75 -19.35
C ALA A 246 11.58 16.43 -18.56
N GLN A 247 11.23 15.89 -17.38
CA GLN A 247 10.08 16.31 -16.59
C GLN A 247 8.78 16.28 -17.40
N THR A 248 8.62 15.25 -18.22
CA THR A 248 7.40 15.02 -19.00
C THR A 248 6.68 13.79 -18.47
N ALA A 249 5.35 13.82 -18.51
CA ALA A 249 4.55 12.65 -18.22
C ALA A 249 3.29 12.69 -19.07
N GLY A 250 2.90 11.54 -19.61
CA GLY A 250 1.76 11.43 -20.48
C GLY A 250 1.34 9.98 -20.69
N GLY A 251 0.06 9.76 -20.89
CA GLY A 251 -0.47 8.42 -21.14
C GLY A 251 -1.93 8.45 -21.50
N SER A 252 -2.44 7.29 -21.89
CA SER A 252 -3.86 7.14 -22.16
C SER A 252 -4.38 5.80 -21.68
N PHE A 253 -5.64 5.78 -21.24
CA PHE A 253 -6.36 4.61 -20.79
C PHE A 253 -7.67 4.52 -21.58
N ALA A 254 -7.85 3.41 -22.28
CA ALA A 254 -9.12 3.08 -22.88
C ALA A 254 -10.05 2.53 -21.80
N VAL A 255 -11.25 3.11 -21.70
CA VAL A 255 -12.30 2.70 -20.77
C VAL A 255 -13.38 1.99 -21.55
N THR A 256 -13.75 0.81 -21.05
CA THR A 256 -14.84 0.01 -21.58
C THR A 256 -15.87 -0.28 -20.50
N VAL A 257 -17.14 -0.34 -20.89
CA VAL A 257 -18.25 -0.79 -20.04
C VAL A 257 -18.84 -2.02 -20.70
N ASN A 258 -18.88 -3.14 -19.99
CA ASN A 258 -19.28 -4.46 -20.49
C ASN A 258 -18.59 -4.83 -21.82
N GLY A 259 -17.31 -4.47 -21.94
CA GLY A 259 -16.50 -4.71 -23.15
C GLY A 259 -16.77 -3.77 -24.32
N ARG A 260 -17.67 -2.79 -24.20
CA ARG A 260 -17.93 -1.76 -25.22
C ARG A 260 -17.10 -0.51 -24.92
N SER A 261 -16.53 0.10 -25.95
CA SER A 261 -15.79 1.37 -25.80
C SER A 261 -16.70 2.46 -25.24
N PHE A 262 -16.23 3.14 -24.20
CA PHE A 262 -16.98 4.18 -23.51
C PHE A 262 -16.26 5.53 -23.60
N ALA A 263 -15.00 5.57 -23.17
CA ALA A 263 -14.20 6.79 -23.19
C ALA A 263 -12.70 6.46 -23.28
N THR A 264 -11.90 7.46 -23.65
CA THR A 264 -10.46 7.45 -23.50
C THR A 264 -10.07 8.54 -22.52
N ILE A 265 -9.35 8.15 -21.46
CA ILE A 265 -8.74 9.05 -20.49
C ILE A 265 -7.34 9.36 -20.98
N THR A 266 -6.98 10.63 -21.10
CA THR A 266 -5.60 11.07 -21.36
C THR A 266 -5.06 11.71 -20.09
N LEU A 267 -4.02 11.13 -19.51
CA LEU A 267 -3.35 11.69 -18.33
C LEU A 267 -2.21 12.60 -18.78
N GLY A 268 -2.08 13.75 -18.13
CA GLY A 268 -0.98 14.69 -18.35
C GLY A 268 -0.56 15.41 -17.07
N LEU A 269 0.63 16.02 -17.08
CA LEU A 269 1.16 16.77 -15.93
C LEU A 269 0.28 17.94 -15.47
N HIS A 270 -0.56 18.45 -16.36
CA HIS A 270 -1.36 19.66 -16.12
C HIS A 270 -2.85 19.36 -15.92
N GLY A 271 -3.23 18.08 -15.93
CA GLY A 271 -4.61 17.64 -15.79
C GLY A 271 -4.93 16.48 -16.72
N ASP A 272 -6.10 15.92 -16.48
CA ASP A 272 -6.64 14.78 -17.21
C ASP A 272 -7.69 15.28 -18.20
N SER A 273 -7.83 14.59 -19.34
CA SER A 273 -8.89 14.89 -20.30
C SER A 273 -9.63 13.63 -20.72
N TYR A 274 -10.92 13.78 -21.00
CA TYR A 274 -11.83 12.70 -21.34
C TYR A 274 -12.32 12.88 -22.76
N THR A 275 -12.18 11.82 -23.57
CA THR A 275 -12.70 11.78 -24.93
C THR A 275 -13.73 10.67 -25.03
N ALA A 276 -14.98 11.02 -25.35
CA ALA A 276 -16.04 10.04 -25.54
C ALA A 276 -15.73 9.10 -26.71
N ALA A 277 -16.14 7.84 -26.60
CA ALA A 277 -16.14 6.93 -27.74
C ALA A 277 -17.18 7.37 -28.79
N PRO A 278 -17.04 6.96 -30.07
CA PRO A 278 -18.04 7.29 -31.10
C PRO A 278 -19.45 6.85 -30.70
N GLY A 279 -20.41 7.78 -30.71
CA GLY A 279 -21.79 7.52 -30.33
C GLY A 279 -22.07 7.59 -28.81
N VAL A 280 -21.06 7.90 -28.00
CA VAL A 280 -21.20 8.20 -26.58
C VAL A 280 -21.18 9.72 -26.39
N THR A 281 -22.02 10.22 -25.48
CA THR A 281 -21.95 11.60 -24.99
C THR A 281 -21.65 11.50 -23.50
N LEU A 282 -20.56 12.13 -23.06
CA LEU A 282 -20.21 12.18 -21.65
C LEU A 282 -20.94 13.35 -20.99
N ASP A 283 -21.48 13.12 -19.81
CA ASP A 283 -21.98 14.17 -18.94
C ASP A 283 -21.07 14.40 -17.72
N ALA A 284 -21.49 15.30 -16.82
CA ALA A 284 -20.69 15.64 -15.64
C ALA A 284 -20.57 14.47 -14.64
N ALA A 285 -21.54 13.57 -14.59
CA ALA A 285 -21.49 12.39 -13.74
C ALA A 285 -20.53 11.34 -14.33
N ASP A 286 -20.47 11.21 -15.66
CA ASP A 286 -19.49 10.37 -16.34
C ASP A 286 -18.06 10.87 -16.07
N ASP A 287 -17.82 12.17 -16.15
CA ASP A 287 -16.52 12.76 -15.82
C ASP A 287 -16.12 12.50 -14.35
N GLU A 288 -17.05 12.61 -13.41
CA GLU A 288 -16.82 12.28 -11.99
C GLU A 288 -16.52 10.79 -11.79
N ALA A 289 -17.20 9.90 -12.54
CA ALA A 289 -16.97 8.47 -12.49
C ALA A 289 -15.60 8.09 -13.09
N LEU A 290 -15.17 8.72 -14.17
CA LEU A 290 -13.86 8.54 -14.77
C LEU A 290 -12.75 9.06 -13.85
N ASP A 291 -12.93 10.23 -13.25
CA ASP A 291 -12.09 10.77 -12.16
C ASP A 291 -11.98 9.73 -11.03
N ALA A 292 -13.10 9.15 -10.60
CA ALA A 292 -13.16 8.17 -9.52
C ALA A 292 -12.54 6.81 -9.88
N LEU A 293 -12.60 6.38 -11.14
CA LEU A 293 -11.96 5.14 -11.61
C LEU A 293 -10.44 5.27 -11.58
N VAL A 294 -9.92 6.40 -12.07
CA VAL A 294 -8.51 6.75 -11.92
C VAL A 294 -8.20 6.85 -10.41
N ALA A 295 -9.10 7.49 -9.63
CA ALA A 295 -9.09 7.60 -8.16
C ALA A 295 -8.89 6.26 -7.42
N ALA A 296 -9.56 5.22 -7.91
CA ALA A 296 -9.55 3.92 -7.28
C ALA A 296 -8.25 3.17 -7.62
N SER A 297 -7.84 3.17 -8.90
CA SER A 297 -6.69 2.39 -9.38
C SER A 297 -5.36 2.84 -8.76
N PHE A 298 -4.98 4.11 -8.93
CA PHE A 298 -3.74 4.60 -8.32
C PHE A 298 -3.76 4.54 -6.79
N GLY A 299 -4.95 4.72 -6.19
CA GLY A 299 -5.16 4.58 -4.75
C GLY A 299 -4.89 3.16 -4.26
N LEU A 300 -5.47 2.16 -4.92
CA LEU A 300 -5.29 0.75 -4.56
C LEU A 300 -3.84 0.31 -4.72
N PHE A 301 -3.24 0.60 -5.87
CA PHE A 301 -1.83 0.31 -6.12
C PHE A 301 -0.94 0.87 -5.00
N ALA A 302 -1.13 2.13 -4.62
CA ALA A 302 -0.34 2.77 -3.56
C ALA A 302 -0.56 2.11 -2.19
N VAL A 303 -1.80 1.74 -1.87
CA VAL A 303 -2.16 1.10 -0.60
C VAL A 303 -1.51 -0.29 -0.49
N VAL A 304 -1.67 -1.12 -1.51
CA VAL A 304 -1.07 -2.46 -1.53
C VAL A 304 0.45 -2.38 -1.51
N LEU A 305 1.03 -1.41 -2.22
CA LEU A 305 2.47 -1.17 -2.15
C LEU A 305 2.92 -0.87 -0.72
N VAL A 306 2.19 -0.02 0.02
CA VAL A 306 2.51 0.28 1.43
C VAL A 306 2.35 -0.95 2.31
N MET A 307 1.27 -1.71 2.15
CA MET A 307 1.02 -2.93 2.93
C MET A 307 2.06 -4.02 2.70
N THR A 308 2.73 -4.04 1.54
CA THR A 308 3.78 -5.02 1.20
C THR A 308 5.20 -4.59 1.62
N ILE A 309 5.40 -3.32 2.02
CA ILE A 309 6.72 -2.82 2.49
C ILE A 309 7.33 -3.71 3.59
N PRO A 310 6.59 -4.14 4.65
CA PRO A 310 7.13 -5.03 5.67
C PRO A 310 7.74 -6.31 5.09
N GLY A 311 7.06 -6.95 4.15
CA GLY A 311 7.52 -8.17 3.48
C GLY A 311 8.80 -7.93 2.67
N LEU A 312 8.82 -6.84 1.90
CA LEU A 312 10.01 -6.44 1.12
C LEU A 312 11.23 -6.14 2.01
N VAL A 313 11.02 -5.55 3.19
CA VAL A 313 12.08 -5.27 4.16
C VAL A 313 12.62 -6.54 4.81
N LEU A 314 11.73 -7.48 5.15
CA LEU A 314 12.07 -8.68 5.91
C LEU A 314 12.48 -9.87 5.02
N GLY A 315 12.21 -9.81 3.72
CA GLY A 315 12.49 -10.90 2.78
C GLY A 315 11.53 -12.07 2.96
N VAL A 316 10.27 -11.76 3.28
CA VAL A 316 9.16 -12.71 3.43
C VAL A 316 8.09 -12.48 2.39
#